data_AF-A0A087A905-F1
#
_entry.id   AF-A0A087A905-F1
#
_cell.length_a   1.000
_cell.length_b   1.000
_cell.length_c   1.000
_cell.angle_alpha   90.00
_cell.angle_beta   90.00
_cell.angle_gamma   90.00
#
_symmetry.space_group_name_H-M   'P 1'
#
loop_
_entity.id
_entity.type
_entity.pdbx_description
1 polymer ?
#
loop_
_entity_poly.entity_id
_entity_poly.type
_entity_poly.pdbx_seq_one_letter_code
_entity_poly.pdbx_strand_id
1 'polypeptide(L)'
;MNTRTTPPLPRLQLQHTPGWRFDVYPERDSKDTELVVFSSDNDDFNLDFNIDVFADGAVSSSLSPGGTSEITDPTVEQLNQLADHTGRLRAWLNDLAVVAAWTDEHRAELAGMIPTSKQNVGLPITPH
;
A
#
# COMPACT_ATOMS: atom_id res chain seq x y z
N MET A 1 1.81 -5.70 -27.98
CA MET A 1 1.88 -6.07 -26.56
C MET A 1 2.27 -4.81 -25.81
N ASN A 2 1.33 -4.16 -25.11
CA ASN A 2 1.66 -2.97 -24.32
C ASN A 2 2.25 -3.46 -22.98
N THR A 3 3.55 -3.32 -22.82
CA THR A 3 4.19 -3.41 -21.51
C THR A 3 3.70 -2.21 -20.70
N ARG A 4 2.72 -2.41 -19.82
CA ARG A 4 2.34 -1.40 -18.84
C ARG A 4 3.51 -1.25 -17.86
N THR A 5 4.35 -0.25 -18.08
CA THR A 5 5.42 0.13 -17.16
C THR A 5 4.81 0.84 -15.96
N THR A 6 5.21 0.44 -14.75
CA THR A 6 4.90 1.15 -13.52
C THR A 6 5.39 2.60 -13.63
N PRO A 7 4.60 3.61 -13.19
CA PRO A 7 5.06 4.98 -13.19
C PRO A 7 6.34 5.12 -12.35
N PRO A 8 7.20 6.12 -12.64
CA PRO A 8 8.43 6.31 -11.89
C PRO A 8 8.13 6.61 -10.43
N LEU A 9 8.77 5.85 -9.53
CA LEU A 9 8.56 5.94 -8.09
C LEU A 9 9.29 7.17 -7.52
N PRO A 10 8.65 7.93 -6.61
CA PRO A 10 9.32 9.05 -5.95
C PRO A 10 10.39 8.51 -4.99
N ARG A 11 11.43 9.32 -4.78
CA ARG A 11 12.46 9.01 -3.78
C ARG A 11 11.94 9.30 -2.39
N LEU A 12 11.99 8.30 -1.51
CA LEU A 12 11.67 8.42 -0.09
C LEU A 12 12.93 8.72 0.73
N GLN A 13 12.75 9.31 1.92
CA GLN A 13 13.85 9.63 2.84
C GLN A 13 14.33 8.39 3.60
N LEU A 14 13.42 7.52 3.98
CA LEU A 14 13.67 6.30 4.71
C LEU A 14 13.62 5.08 3.79
N GLN A 15 14.25 4.00 4.25
CA GLN A 15 14.00 2.67 3.72
C GLN A 15 12.76 2.10 4.41
N HIS A 16 11.79 1.65 3.61
CA HIS A 16 10.57 1.03 4.08
C HIS A 16 10.61 -0.47 3.84
N THR A 17 10.11 -1.23 4.80
CA THR A 17 9.85 -2.67 4.67
C THR A 17 8.38 -2.86 5.01
N PRO A 18 7.57 -3.48 4.13
CA PRO A 18 7.92 -4.01 2.81
C PRO A 18 8.24 -2.94 1.73
N GLY A 19 7.72 -1.72 1.86
CA GLY A 19 7.86 -0.65 0.86
C GLY A 19 6.87 -0.80 -0.31
N TRP A 20 7.34 -0.50 -1.52
CA TRP A 20 6.55 -0.63 -2.75
C TRP A 20 6.34 -2.10 -3.13
N ARG A 21 5.09 -2.51 -3.41
CA ARG A 21 4.75 -3.94 -3.62
C ARG A 21 4.12 -4.23 -4.99
N PHE A 22 3.10 -3.48 -5.39
CA PHE A 22 2.32 -3.74 -6.61
C PHE A 22 1.75 -5.17 -6.68
N ASP A 23 1.28 -5.69 -5.55
CA ASP A 23 0.68 -7.03 -5.46
C ASP A 23 -0.84 -6.96 -5.72
N VAL A 24 -1.37 -7.78 -6.62
CA VAL A 24 -2.81 -7.86 -6.90
C VAL A 24 -3.45 -8.98 -6.09
N TYR A 25 -4.49 -8.67 -5.34
CA TYR A 25 -5.28 -9.65 -4.58
C TYR A 25 -6.65 -9.83 -5.25
N PRO A 26 -6.85 -10.93 -6.00
CA PRO A 26 -8.10 -11.16 -6.72
C PRO A 26 -9.23 -11.50 -5.74
N GLU A 27 -10.29 -10.71 -5.76
CA GLU A 27 -11.54 -11.02 -5.07
C GLU A 27 -12.56 -11.68 -6.00
N ARG A 28 -13.62 -12.24 -5.42
CA ARG A 28 -14.70 -12.87 -6.22
C ARG A 28 -15.38 -11.87 -7.17
N ASP A 29 -15.46 -10.60 -6.81
CA ASP A 29 -15.86 -9.51 -7.70
C ASP A 29 -14.62 -8.74 -8.16
N SER A 30 -14.47 -8.57 -9.48
CA SER A 30 -13.38 -7.79 -10.07
C SER A 30 -13.31 -6.34 -9.60
N LYS A 31 -14.39 -5.79 -9.03
CA LYS A 31 -14.41 -4.45 -8.44
C LYS A 31 -13.76 -4.39 -7.06
N ASP A 32 -13.80 -5.50 -6.33
CA ASP A 32 -13.19 -5.63 -5.00
C ASP A 32 -11.74 -6.13 -5.09
N THR A 33 -11.27 -6.48 -6.30
CA THR A 33 -9.85 -6.76 -6.53
C THR A 33 -9.03 -5.52 -6.24
N GLU A 34 -8.10 -5.65 -5.31
CA GLU A 34 -7.20 -4.59 -4.88
C GLU A 34 -5.78 -4.80 -5.41
N LEU A 35 -5.09 -3.68 -5.64
CA LEU A 35 -3.66 -3.60 -5.86
C LEU A 35 -3.04 -2.95 -4.63
N VAL A 36 -2.25 -3.70 -3.88
CA VAL A 36 -1.44 -3.15 -2.78
C VAL A 36 -0.28 -2.36 -3.39
N VAL A 37 -0.31 -1.04 -3.21
CA VAL A 37 0.68 -0.13 -3.81
C VAL A 37 1.90 -0.01 -2.90
N PHE A 38 1.65 0.24 -1.62
CA PHE A 38 2.71 0.47 -0.65
C PHE A 38 2.29 0.03 0.74
N SER A 39 3.26 -0.52 1.48
CA SER A 39 3.10 -0.95 2.86
C SER A 39 4.34 -0.59 3.66
N SER A 40 4.17 -0.13 4.90
CA SER A 40 5.30 0.13 5.78
C SER A 40 4.89 0.07 7.24
N ASP A 41 5.83 -0.45 8.02
CA ASP A 41 5.71 -0.50 9.47
C ASP A 41 6.64 0.53 10.11
N ASN A 42 6.27 1.00 11.30
CA ASN A 42 7.07 1.83 12.18
C ASN A 42 7.15 1.16 13.55
N ASP A 43 8.19 0.35 13.75
CA ASP A 43 8.38 -0.45 14.97
C ASP A 43 8.48 0.41 16.24
N ASP A 44 9.11 1.59 16.14
CA ASP A 44 9.32 2.49 17.28
C ASP A 44 7.99 2.96 17.89
N PHE A 45 6.97 3.17 17.06
CA PHE A 45 5.66 3.67 17.47
C PHE A 45 4.54 2.64 17.28
N ASN A 46 4.88 1.41 16.87
CA ASN A 46 3.95 0.34 16.56
C ASN A 46 2.81 0.81 15.65
N LEU A 47 3.16 1.39 14.49
CA LEU A 47 2.20 1.88 13.49
C LEU A 47 2.42 1.17 12.17
N ASP A 48 1.33 0.75 11.54
CA ASP A 48 1.32 0.16 10.21
C ASP A 48 0.61 1.11 9.25
N PHE A 49 1.12 1.20 8.03
CA PHE A 49 0.49 1.94 6.94
C PHE A 49 0.36 1.06 5.71
N ASN A 50 -0.83 1.05 5.11
CA ASN A 50 -1.10 0.42 3.82
C ASN A 50 -1.89 1.36 2.92
N ILE A 51 -1.58 1.32 1.63
CA ILE A 51 -2.36 2.02 0.61
C ILE A 51 -2.59 1.12 -0.60
N ASP A 52 -3.87 1.04 -0.97
CA ASP A 52 -4.39 0.13 -1.96
C ASP A 52 -5.21 0.90 -3.00
N VAL A 53 -5.21 0.40 -4.23
CA VAL A 53 -6.03 0.92 -5.33
C VAL A 53 -6.96 -0.18 -5.81
N PHE A 54 -8.24 0.14 -5.98
CA PHE A 54 -9.24 -0.79 -6.51
C PHE A 54 -9.41 -0.64 -8.02
N ALA A 55 -10.05 -1.63 -8.65
CA ALA A 55 -10.24 -1.67 -10.10
C ALA A 55 -11.06 -0.49 -10.66
N ASP A 56 -11.87 0.18 -9.83
CA ASP A 56 -12.62 1.39 -10.20
C ASP A 56 -11.83 2.69 -9.99
N GLY A 57 -10.60 2.60 -9.49
CA GLY A 57 -9.73 3.73 -9.19
C GLY A 57 -9.95 4.35 -7.80
N ALA A 58 -10.81 3.78 -6.96
CA ALA A 58 -10.87 4.16 -5.56
C ALA A 58 -9.53 3.85 -4.86
N VAL A 59 -9.17 4.72 -3.92
CA VAL A 59 -7.95 4.59 -3.11
C VAL A 59 -8.37 4.34 -1.67
N SER A 60 -7.80 3.31 -1.04
CA SER A 60 -7.88 3.09 0.40
C SER A 60 -6.53 3.37 1.02
N SER A 61 -6.47 4.26 2.00
CA SER A 61 -5.27 4.50 2.81
C SER A 61 -5.60 4.20 4.26
N SER A 62 -4.81 3.34 4.90
CA SER A 62 -5.00 2.97 6.30
C SER A 62 -3.75 3.28 7.11
N LEU A 63 -3.95 3.91 8.26
CA LEU A 63 -2.95 4.05 9.32
C LEU A 63 -3.54 3.40 10.56
N SER A 64 -2.95 2.29 10.98
CA SER A 64 -3.45 1.50 12.11
C SER A 64 -2.35 1.32 13.16
N PRO A 65 -2.73 1.09 14.43
CA PRO A 65 -1.80 0.44 15.35
C PRO A 65 -1.33 -0.86 14.72
N GLY A 66 -0.04 -1.17 14.86
CA GLY A 66 0.51 -2.46 14.49
C GLY A 66 0.02 -3.57 15.42
N GLY A 67 0.62 -4.75 15.30
CA GLY A 67 0.37 -5.87 16.21
C GLY A 67 0.45 -5.39 17.67
N THR A 68 -0.62 -5.56 18.45
CA THR A 68 -0.74 -5.00 19.80
C THR A 68 0.40 -5.46 20.71
N SER A 69 1.40 -4.60 20.90
CA SER A 69 2.44 -4.75 21.92
C SER A 69 2.34 -3.57 22.86
N GLU A 70 1.70 -3.78 24.00
CA GLU A 70 1.65 -2.78 25.05
C GLU A 70 3.01 -2.72 25.77
N ILE A 71 3.53 -1.51 25.98
CA ILE A 71 4.63 -1.30 26.93
C ILE A 71 4.01 -1.11 28.31
N THR A 72 3.99 -2.17 29.11
CA THR A 72 3.57 -2.12 30.51
C THR A 72 4.71 -1.58 31.38
N ASP A 73 4.39 -0.63 32.28
CA ASP A 73 5.33 -0.01 33.21
C ASP A 73 6.60 0.56 32.55
N PRO A 74 6.47 1.53 31.62
CA PRO A 74 7.61 2.07 30.90
C PRO A 74 8.61 2.73 31.84
N THR A 75 9.88 2.40 31.66
CA THR A 75 10.99 3.07 32.35
C THR A 75 11.24 4.47 31.77
N VAL A 76 11.86 5.35 32.57
CA VAL A 76 12.29 6.68 32.09
C VAL A 76 13.20 6.58 30.86
N GLU A 77 14.07 5.57 30.81
CA GLU A 77 14.96 5.35 29.67
C GLU A 77 14.19 5.00 28.40
N GLN A 78 13.21 4.10 28.48
CA GLN A 78 12.35 3.75 27.33
C GLN A 78 11.55 4.95 26.83
N LEU A 79 11.03 5.80 27.74
CA LEU A 79 10.33 7.02 27.36
C LEU A 79 11.25 8.03 26.66
N ASN A 80 12.49 8.16 27.13
CA ASN A 80 13.49 9.03 26.50
C ASN A 80 13.91 8.50 25.12
N GLN A 81 14.10 7.18 24.97
CA GLN A 81 14.41 6.57 23.68
C GLN A 81 13.30 6.82 22.65
N LEU A 82 12.03 6.67 23.05
CA LEU A 82 10.89 7.00 22.18
C LEU A 82 10.88 8.50 21.79
N ALA A 83 11.19 9.39 22.72
CA ALA A 83 11.27 10.82 22.44
C ALA A 83 12.35 11.14 21.39
N ASP A 84 13.52 10.51 21.50
CA ASP A 84 14.62 10.67 20.54
C ASP A 84 14.25 10.15 19.14
N HIS A 85 13.34 9.18 19.06
CA HIS A 85 12.90 8.58 17.79
C HIS A 85 11.77 9.37 17.09
N THR A 86 11.23 10.43 17.70
CA THR A 86 10.18 11.28 17.08
C THR A 86 10.62 11.95 15.78
N GLY A 87 11.92 12.21 15.60
CA GLY A 87 12.48 12.69 14.33
C GLY A 87 12.31 11.67 13.21
N ARG A 88 12.52 10.38 13.51
CA ARG A 88 12.31 9.28 12.57
C ARG A 88 10.82 9.09 12.26
N LEU A 89 9.94 9.22 13.26
CA LEU A 89 8.49 9.20 13.04
C LEU A 89 8.05 10.30 12.07
N ARG A 90 8.57 11.52 12.22
CA ARG A 90 8.26 12.62 11.30
C ARG A 90 8.72 12.31 9.87
N ALA A 91 9.93 11.79 9.70
CA ALA A 91 10.44 11.42 8.39
C ALA A 91 9.58 10.31 7.75
N TRP A 92 9.17 9.32 8.54
CA TRP A 92 8.27 8.26 8.08
C TRP A 92 6.92 8.82 7.61
N LEU A 93 6.25 9.66 8.42
CA LEU A 93 4.98 10.29 8.04
C LEU A 93 5.09 11.17 6.79
N ASN A 94 6.22 11.87 6.61
CA ASN A 94 6.47 12.66 5.41
C ASN A 94 6.59 11.77 4.16
N ASP A 95 7.27 10.62 4.27
CA ASP A 95 7.37 9.66 3.16
C ASP A 95 6.00 9.06 2.83
N LEU A 96 5.16 8.76 3.83
CA LEU A 96 3.78 8.31 3.62
C LEU A 96 2.94 9.35 2.87
N ALA A 97 3.11 10.64 3.18
CA ALA A 97 2.43 11.71 2.46
C ALA A 97 2.85 11.79 0.98
N VAL A 98 4.14 11.56 0.69
CA VAL A 98 4.65 11.47 -0.69
C VAL A 98 4.04 10.26 -1.41
N VAL A 99 3.97 9.10 -0.76
CA VAL A 99 3.35 7.89 -1.31
C VAL A 99 1.86 8.12 -1.59
N ALA A 100 1.11 8.72 -0.66
CA ALA A 100 -0.31 9.00 -0.83
C ALA A 100 -0.56 9.96 -2.00
N ALA A 101 0.22 11.04 -2.09
CA ALA A 101 0.11 11.99 -3.19
C ALA A 101 0.43 11.35 -4.55
N TRP A 102 1.51 10.56 -4.62
CA TRP A 102 1.88 9.84 -5.84
C TRP A 102 0.82 8.83 -6.25
N THR A 103 0.25 8.10 -5.28
CA THR A 103 -0.80 7.11 -5.55
C THR A 103 -2.06 7.79 -6.09
N ASP A 104 -2.45 8.93 -5.53
CA ASP A 104 -3.61 9.68 -6.02
C ASP A 104 -3.39 10.21 -7.44
N GLU A 105 -2.20 10.74 -7.74
CA GLU A 105 -1.82 11.22 -9.07
C GLU A 105 -1.88 10.10 -10.12
N HIS A 106 -1.49 8.88 -9.76
CA HIS A 106 -1.36 7.74 -10.68
C HIS A 106 -2.49 6.71 -10.57
N ARG A 107 -3.55 6.98 -9.79
CA ARG A 107 -4.61 6.00 -9.49
C ARG A 107 -5.27 5.37 -10.73
N ALA A 108 -5.40 6.12 -11.82
CA ALA A 108 -5.96 5.61 -13.07
C ALA A 108 -5.04 4.59 -13.77
N GLU A 109 -3.73 4.83 -13.74
CA GLU A 109 -2.72 3.91 -14.28
C GLU A 109 -2.62 2.65 -13.42
N LEU A 110 -2.65 2.83 -12.09
CA LEU A 110 -2.63 1.76 -11.10
C LEU A 110 -3.88 0.86 -11.20
N ALA A 111 -5.08 1.44 -11.27
CA ALA A 111 -6.32 0.69 -11.51
C ALA A 111 -6.26 -0.07 -12.84
N GLY A 112 -5.61 0.52 -13.85
CA GLY A 112 -5.31 -0.12 -15.12
C GLY A 112 -4.49 -1.41 -14.96
N MET A 113 -3.64 -1.55 -13.94
CA MET A 113 -2.84 -2.76 -13.71
C MET A 113 -3.67 -3.96 -13.25
N ILE A 114 -4.86 -3.71 -12.69
CA ILE A 114 -5.74 -4.75 -12.18
C ILE A 114 -6.39 -5.50 -13.34
N PRO A 115 -6.26 -6.85 -13.43
CA PRO A 115 -6.93 -7.62 -14.47
C PRO A 115 -8.45 -7.50 -14.35
N THR A 116 -9.11 -6.96 -15.38
CA THR A 116 -10.57 -7.00 -15.45
C THR A 116 -10.98 -8.33 -16.08
N SER A 117 -11.87 -9.07 -15.42
CA SER A 117 -12.46 -10.32 -15.91
C SER A 117 -13.34 -10.06 -17.15
N LYS A 118 -12.74 -9.79 -18.30
CA LYS A 118 -13.42 -9.78 -19.61
C LYS A 118 -12.61 -10.56 -20.64
N GLN A 119 -12.51 -11.88 -20.45
CA GLN A 119 -12.30 -12.84 -21.54
C GLN A 119 -13.06 -14.16 -21.27
N ASN A 120 -14.39 -14.10 -21.18
CA ASN A 120 -15.20 -15.21 -21.66
C ASN A 120 -15.43 -14.99 -23.16
N VAL A 121 -14.43 -15.34 -23.97
CA VAL A 121 -14.64 -15.59 -25.39
C VAL A 121 -15.58 -16.79 -25.44
N GLY A 122 -16.84 -16.55 -25.82
CA GLY A 122 -17.79 -17.62 -26.07
C GLY A 122 -17.18 -18.60 -27.07
N LEU A 123 -16.83 -19.79 -26.60
CA LEU A 123 -16.52 -20.90 -27.49
C LEU A 123 -17.80 -21.20 -28.28
N PRO A 124 -17.75 -21.24 -29.63
CA PRO A 124 -18.90 -21.65 -30.41
C PRO A 124 -19.17 -23.13 -30.11
N ILE A 125 -20.29 -23.40 -29.45
CA ILE A 125 -20.91 -24.71 -29.40
C ILE A 125 -21.20 -25.15 -30.85
N THR A 126 -20.42 -26.11 -31.33
CA THR A 126 -20.71 -26.85 -32.56
C THR A 126 -21.58 -28.05 -32.18
N PRO A 127 -22.81 -28.17 -32.69
CA PRO A 127 -23.62 -29.36 -32.48
C PRO A 127 -23.09 -30.51 -33.34
N HIS A 128 -23.04 -31.70 -32.75
CA HIS A 128 -22.87 -32.98 -33.45
C HIS A 128 -24.19 -33.45 -34.04
#